data_AF-A0A0F5JCJ1-F1
#
_entry.id   AF-A0A0F5JCJ1-F1
#
_cell.length_a   1.000
_cell.length_b   1.000
_cell.length_c   1.000
_cell.angle_alpha   90.00
_cell.angle_beta   90.00
_cell.angle_gamma   90.00
#
_symmetry.space_group_name_H-M   'P 1'
#
loop_
_entity.id
_entity.type
_entity.pdbx_description
1 polymer ?
#
loop_
_entity_poly.entity_id
_entity_poly.type
_entity_poly.pdbx_seq_one_letter_code
_entity_poly.pdbx_strand_id
1 'polypeptide(L)'
;MILPNNNISIMDVRNCLGYPSMDLGTLCICDNVNMWSKHKPVIWHSNTTDDNPNWYKATDGKCGIEIPSLGSNFNIIDTSTWTRQKPGGGSGAPFRLGDFRGYNHNAKPLVSTNLIDDITVNRGSNSTWDFYPNIITNADSSNLSLDDISLGGKKLGDCYVAVRIDYNGYTVYACSASTIRNYPKISVNLSSFSSNMIGQKMTARFFICGDYFAQKTSWIIQDIQYCMYSDSTNKTSIGFTVKEDSMFTIRIDSIGKTLNSYSSVSNYASSNNALQLNIAGDVYLLCTMTNKTSGTYQVPLTNLLGNSSNWWGAAFQKSPVAFYNTSGSIISSSISIPPNGTAQIVIRWNYNNTSNTNPDGVTMRGNVNFKYLFNGVYVSVSNEQAAFYVKSDSI
;
A
#
# COMPACT_ATOMS: atom_id res chain seq x y z
N MET A 1 26.79 -10.40 18.58
CA MET A 1 27.80 -10.85 19.55
C MET A 1 27.56 -10.09 20.84
N ILE A 2 27.70 -10.75 21.99
CA ILE A 2 27.50 -10.14 23.31
C ILE A 2 28.84 -10.13 24.06
N LEU A 3 29.23 -8.96 24.57
CA LEU A 3 30.44 -8.80 25.36
C LEU A 3 30.24 -9.30 26.80
N PRO A 4 31.30 -9.81 27.46
CA PRO A 4 31.20 -10.31 28.82
C PRO A 4 30.83 -9.19 29.81
N ASN A 5 30.17 -9.57 30.91
CA ASN A 5 29.79 -8.62 31.96
C ASN A 5 30.95 -8.25 32.89
N ASN A 6 31.99 -9.08 32.96
CA ASN A 6 33.15 -8.91 33.85
C ASN A 6 34.45 -9.02 33.05
N ASN A 7 35.54 -8.44 33.57
CA ASN A 7 36.89 -8.49 32.98
C ASN A 7 36.95 -8.05 31.49
N ILE A 8 36.06 -7.14 31.10
CA ILE A 8 36.05 -6.57 29.75
C ILE A 8 37.31 -5.75 29.51
N SER A 9 37.91 -5.92 28.33
CA SER A 9 39.08 -5.18 27.88
C SER A 9 38.76 -4.29 26.67
N ILE A 10 39.64 -3.31 26.41
CA ILE A 10 39.58 -2.50 25.18
C ILE A 10 39.64 -3.38 23.93
N MET A 11 40.38 -4.50 23.98
CA MET A 11 40.51 -5.42 22.86
C MET A 11 39.18 -6.12 22.54
N ASP A 12 38.41 -6.50 23.56
CA ASP A 12 37.08 -7.10 23.36
C ASP A 12 36.14 -6.13 22.64
N VAL A 13 36.12 -4.86 23.07
CA VAL A 13 35.30 -3.81 22.46
C VAL A 13 35.74 -3.54 21.03
N ARG A 14 37.06 -3.36 20.79
CA ARG A 14 37.64 -3.16 19.46
C ARG A 14 37.20 -4.24 18.48
N ASN A 15 37.37 -5.51 18.88
CA ASN A 15 37.04 -6.66 18.05
C ASN A 15 35.52 -6.77 17.84
N CYS A 16 34.73 -6.43 18.85
CA CYS A 16 33.27 -6.44 18.76
C CYS A 16 32.69 -5.40 17.84
N LEU A 17 33.21 -4.18 17.90
CA LEU A 17 32.82 -3.10 17.00
C LEU A 17 33.43 -3.24 15.61
N GLY A 18 34.43 -4.12 15.43
CA GLY A 18 35.19 -4.22 14.19
C GLY A 18 35.92 -2.92 13.83
N TYR A 19 36.29 -2.11 14.84
CA TYR A 19 36.86 -0.78 14.66
C TYR A 19 38.30 -0.74 15.16
N PRO A 20 39.32 -0.46 14.33
CA PRO A 20 40.72 -0.71 14.66
C PRO A 20 41.38 0.35 15.58
N SER A 21 40.68 0.83 16.61
CA SER A 21 41.23 1.74 17.64
C SER A 21 41.55 1.01 18.94
N MET A 22 42.52 1.52 19.71
CA MET A 22 42.75 1.16 21.12
C MET A 22 42.45 2.33 22.07
N ASP A 23 42.03 3.47 21.51
CA ASP A 23 41.57 4.61 22.28
C ASP A 23 40.10 4.42 22.66
N LEU A 24 39.81 4.40 23.96
CA LEU A 24 38.46 4.18 24.49
C LEU A 24 37.50 5.27 24.02
N GLY A 25 37.94 6.54 23.98
CA GLY A 25 37.10 7.65 23.55
C GLY A 25 36.61 7.46 22.11
N THR A 26 37.53 7.10 21.22
CA THR A 26 37.24 6.77 19.81
C THR A 26 36.24 5.61 19.71
N LEU A 27 36.41 4.54 20.49
CA LEU A 27 35.48 3.40 20.49
C LEU A 27 34.08 3.78 21.01
N CYS A 28 33.99 4.65 22.02
CA CYS A 28 32.72 5.10 22.59
C CYS A 28 31.86 5.92 21.60
N ILE A 29 32.51 6.64 20.67
CA ILE A 29 31.85 7.57 19.73
C ILE A 29 31.79 7.07 18.28
N CYS A 30 32.40 5.92 17.96
CA CYS A 30 32.36 5.37 16.62
C CYS A 30 30.92 4.96 16.20
N ASP A 31 30.64 5.01 14.90
CA ASP A 31 29.30 4.72 14.36
C ASP A 31 28.94 3.23 14.41
N ASN A 32 29.92 2.35 14.62
CA ASN A 32 29.70 0.90 14.74
C ASN A 32 29.02 0.52 16.07
N VAL A 33 28.91 1.45 17.03
CA VAL A 33 28.17 1.20 18.27
C VAL A 33 26.67 1.15 17.98
N ASN A 34 26.13 -0.06 17.93
CA ASN A 34 24.70 -0.33 17.86
C ASN A 34 23.89 0.37 18.97
N MET A 35 23.00 1.28 18.58
CA MET A 35 22.16 2.07 19.49
C MET A 35 21.05 1.29 20.18
N TRP A 36 20.70 0.10 19.67
CA TRP A 36 19.66 -0.75 20.23
C TRP A 36 20.13 -1.61 21.39
N SER A 37 21.44 -1.69 21.61
CA SER A 37 21.96 -2.38 22.79
C SER A 37 21.61 -1.62 24.05
N LYS A 38 21.21 -2.37 25.09
CA LYS A 38 20.94 -1.81 26.41
C LYS A 38 22.20 -1.23 27.02
N HIS A 39 23.29 -1.99 27.03
CA HIS A 39 24.58 -1.56 27.57
C HIS A 39 25.43 -0.95 26.46
N LYS A 40 25.43 0.38 26.35
CA LYS A 40 26.25 1.11 25.39
C LYS A 40 26.63 2.47 26.01
N PRO A 41 27.69 3.14 25.55
CA PRO A 41 28.05 4.44 26.12
C PRO A 41 26.94 5.47 25.94
N VAL A 42 26.59 6.22 26.97
CA VAL A 42 25.54 7.26 26.92
C VAL A 42 26.03 8.53 27.63
N ILE A 43 25.30 9.63 27.46
CA ILE A 43 25.57 10.88 28.19
C ILE A 43 25.12 10.67 29.65
N TRP A 44 26.08 10.38 30.52
CA TRP A 44 25.86 10.15 31.95
C TRP A 44 27.07 10.59 32.77
N HIS A 45 26.86 11.39 33.81
CA HIS A 45 27.90 12.10 34.55
C HIS A 45 28.75 11.23 35.51
N SER A 46 28.31 10.02 35.86
CA SER A 46 29.11 9.16 36.74
C SER A 46 30.22 8.45 35.97
N ASN A 47 31.41 8.40 36.56
CA ASN A 47 32.56 7.63 36.06
C ASN A 47 32.35 6.11 36.16
N THR A 48 31.38 5.65 36.95
CA THR A 48 31.03 4.24 37.14
C THR A 48 29.61 3.96 36.67
N THR A 49 29.35 2.73 36.27
CA THR A 49 28.01 2.20 35.96
C THR A 49 27.40 1.44 37.14
N ASP A 50 28.24 1.05 38.10
CA ASP A 50 27.91 0.04 39.11
C ASP A 50 26.98 0.60 40.20
N ASP A 51 27.02 1.92 40.42
CA ASP A 51 26.24 2.60 41.45
C ASP A 51 24.80 2.96 41.01
N ASN A 52 24.47 2.77 39.72
CA ASN A 52 23.13 3.06 39.21
C ASN A 52 22.69 2.03 38.15
N PRO A 53 21.77 1.11 38.47
CA PRO A 53 21.33 0.08 37.53
C PRO A 53 20.56 0.63 36.32
N ASN A 54 20.19 1.92 36.30
CA ASN A 54 19.48 2.58 35.22
C ASN A 54 20.36 3.57 34.43
N TRP A 55 21.68 3.57 34.62
CA TRP A 55 22.61 4.49 33.93
C TRP A 55 22.40 4.54 32.40
N TYR A 56 22.06 3.38 31.81
CA TYR A 56 21.86 3.23 30.36
C TYR A 56 20.67 4.01 29.81
N LYS A 57 19.76 4.48 30.67
CA LYS A 57 18.61 5.31 30.28
C LYS A 57 19.01 6.74 29.94
N ALA A 58 20.26 7.13 30.23
CA ALA A 58 20.73 8.52 30.18
C ALA A 58 19.86 9.44 31.06
N THR A 59 20.12 10.75 31.03
CA THR A 59 19.37 11.72 31.84
C THR A 59 17.97 12.01 31.31
N ASP A 60 17.70 11.75 30.04
CA ASP A 60 16.44 12.06 29.37
C ASP A 60 15.46 10.88 29.26
N GLY A 61 15.88 9.69 29.69
CA GLY A 61 15.07 8.47 29.59
C GLY A 61 14.92 7.91 28.18
N LYS A 62 15.70 8.39 27.20
CA LYS A 62 15.69 7.89 25.81
C LYS A 62 16.84 6.93 25.50
N CYS A 63 17.59 6.54 26.53
CA CYS A 63 18.67 5.56 26.43
C CYS A 63 19.81 5.98 25.47
N GLY A 64 20.10 7.28 25.39
CA GLY A 64 21.11 7.84 24.50
C GLY A 64 20.72 7.76 23.02
N ILE A 65 19.43 7.84 22.73
CA ILE A 65 18.88 7.89 21.36
C ILE A 65 18.19 9.23 21.16
N GLU A 66 18.59 9.95 20.13
CA GLU A 66 17.86 11.11 19.63
C GLU A 66 16.69 10.60 18.78
N ILE A 67 15.47 10.91 19.23
CA ILE A 67 14.23 10.50 18.60
C ILE A 67 13.55 11.79 18.10
N PRO A 68 13.53 12.05 16.78
CA PRO A 68 12.99 13.29 16.25
C PRO A 68 11.50 13.46 16.60
N SER A 69 11.17 14.60 17.22
CA SER A 69 9.80 15.03 17.44
C SER A 69 9.22 15.62 16.16
N LEU A 70 7.96 15.32 15.85
CA LEU A 70 7.31 15.82 14.64
C LEU A 70 6.79 17.25 14.81
N GLY A 71 6.36 17.62 16.01
CA GLY A 71 5.64 18.87 16.23
C GLY A 71 4.51 19.04 15.20
N SER A 72 4.55 20.11 14.41
CA SER A 72 3.62 20.36 13.31
C SER A 72 4.09 19.89 11.93
N ASN A 73 5.34 19.42 11.80
CA ASN A 73 6.00 19.18 10.53
C ASN A 73 6.27 17.69 10.28
N PHE A 74 5.33 17.03 9.60
CA PHE A 74 5.45 15.62 9.21
C PHE A 74 6.52 15.35 8.14
N ASN A 75 7.03 16.37 7.44
CA ASN A 75 8.10 16.18 6.43
C ASN A 75 9.44 15.79 7.07
N ILE A 76 9.59 15.95 8.39
CA ILE A 76 10.77 15.48 9.14
C ILE A 76 10.95 13.96 8.97
N ILE A 77 9.86 13.20 8.81
CA ILE A 77 9.89 11.74 8.58
C ILE A 77 10.65 11.38 7.30
N ASP A 78 10.68 12.26 6.30
CA ASP A 78 11.32 12.01 5.01
C ASP A 78 12.85 12.12 5.08
N THR A 79 13.38 12.80 6.11
CA THR A 79 14.80 13.21 6.17
C THR A 79 15.50 12.82 7.46
N SER A 80 14.75 12.46 8.50
CA SER A 80 15.28 12.19 9.83
C SER A 80 14.91 10.80 10.30
N THR A 81 15.87 10.16 10.98
CA THR A 81 15.69 8.88 11.66
C THR A 81 16.24 8.97 13.09
N TRP A 82 16.08 7.89 13.86
CA TRP A 82 16.63 7.80 15.20
C TRP A 82 18.15 7.71 15.09
N THR A 83 18.85 8.49 15.92
CA THR A 83 20.31 8.49 15.91
C THR A 83 20.86 8.32 17.32
N ARG A 84 22.09 7.83 17.40
CA ARG A 84 22.79 7.67 18.67
C ARG A 84 23.31 9.02 19.15
N GLN A 85 22.97 9.40 20.38
CA GLN A 85 23.64 10.49 21.08
C GLN A 85 24.98 9.98 21.64
N LYS A 86 26.07 10.61 21.21
CA LYS A 86 27.44 10.21 21.59
C LYS A 86 27.87 10.97 22.85
N PRO A 87 28.54 10.32 23.82
CA PRO A 87 29.16 11.04 24.93
C PRO A 87 30.24 12.00 24.42
N GLY A 88 30.35 13.18 25.03
CA GLY A 88 31.32 14.21 24.62
C GLY A 88 32.71 14.07 25.25
N GLY A 89 32.86 13.21 26.26
CA GLY A 89 34.05 13.18 27.12
C GLY A 89 33.99 14.23 28.24
N GLY A 90 34.86 14.08 29.24
CA GLY A 90 34.90 14.96 30.43
C GLY A 90 33.93 14.54 31.54
N SER A 91 33.80 15.36 32.59
CA SER A 91 33.09 15.00 33.83
C SER A 91 31.56 14.85 33.68
N GLY A 92 30.95 15.50 32.68
CA GLY A 92 29.50 15.40 32.45
C GLY A 92 29.07 14.19 31.61
N ALA A 93 30.00 13.60 30.84
CA ALA A 93 29.76 12.45 29.97
C ALA A 93 31.07 11.69 29.70
N PRO A 94 31.72 11.12 30.74
CA PRO A 94 32.99 10.42 30.61
C PRO A 94 32.90 9.20 29.69
N PHE A 95 34.01 8.88 29.03
CA PHE A 95 34.16 7.63 28.30
C PHE A 95 34.49 6.50 29.26
N ARG A 96 33.66 5.45 29.27
CA ARG A 96 33.74 4.37 30.26
C ARG A 96 33.75 3.03 29.56
N LEU A 97 34.76 2.22 29.86
CA LEU A 97 34.84 0.85 29.37
C LEU A 97 33.69 -0.02 29.93
N GLY A 98 33.25 0.30 31.16
CA GLY A 98 32.12 -0.36 31.82
C GLY A 98 30.80 -0.28 31.05
N ASP A 99 30.62 0.74 30.21
CA ASP A 99 29.41 0.91 29.40
C ASP A 99 29.21 -0.22 28.38
N PHE A 100 30.26 -0.96 28.07
CA PHE A 100 30.22 -2.09 27.14
C PHE A 100 30.02 -3.46 27.82
N ARG A 101 29.93 -3.53 29.16
CA ARG A 101 29.65 -4.79 29.87
C ARG A 101 28.25 -5.28 29.48
N GLY A 102 28.17 -6.46 28.86
CA GLY A 102 26.91 -6.97 28.34
C GLY A 102 26.40 -6.25 27.08
N TYR A 103 27.25 -5.50 26.38
CA TYR A 103 26.92 -4.89 25.09
C TYR A 103 26.62 -5.95 24.05
N ASN A 104 25.51 -5.78 23.34
CA ASN A 104 25.06 -6.65 22.27
C ASN A 104 25.14 -5.93 20.93
N HIS A 105 26.17 -6.25 20.16
CA HIS A 105 26.37 -5.67 18.83
C HIS A 105 25.25 -6.03 17.84
N ASN A 106 24.50 -7.10 18.09
CA ASN A 106 23.43 -7.59 17.22
C ASN A 106 22.03 -7.16 17.67
N ALA A 107 21.93 -6.25 18.65
CA ALA A 107 20.67 -5.71 19.12
C ALA A 107 19.84 -5.10 17.97
N LYS A 108 18.52 -5.13 18.11
CA LYS A 108 17.56 -4.87 17.05
C LYS A 108 16.59 -3.72 17.39
N PRO A 109 16.10 -3.00 16.36
CA PRO A 109 15.08 -1.96 16.52
C PRO A 109 13.81 -2.46 17.22
N LEU A 110 13.28 -1.65 18.13
CA LEU A 110 12.11 -2.01 18.93
C LEU A 110 10.79 -1.95 18.15
N VAL A 111 10.64 -0.91 17.34
CA VAL A 111 9.47 -0.61 16.54
C VAL A 111 9.94 -0.02 15.21
N SER A 112 9.48 -0.62 14.11
CA SER A 112 9.89 -0.24 12.76
C SER A 112 8.77 -0.59 11.78
N THR A 113 8.85 -0.05 10.56
CA THR A 113 8.09 -0.66 9.47
C THR A 113 8.74 -1.97 9.06
N ASN A 114 8.11 -2.69 8.14
CA ASN A 114 8.70 -3.80 7.40
C ASN A 114 8.66 -3.49 5.89
N LEU A 115 8.72 -2.20 5.54
CA LEU A 115 8.48 -1.70 4.20
C LEU A 115 9.80 -1.29 3.54
N ILE A 116 10.05 -1.82 2.36
CA ILE A 116 11.24 -1.50 1.57
C ILE A 116 10.92 -0.69 0.32
N ASP A 117 9.67 -0.73 -0.15
CA ASP A 117 9.23 -0.13 -1.40
C ASP A 117 7.83 0.48 -1.29
N ASP A 118 7.43 1.17 -2.35
CA ASP A 118 6.10 1.76 -2.50
C ASP A 118 5.02 0.68 -2.48
N ILE A 119 3.85 1.03 -1.94
CA ILE A 119 2.71 0.12 -1.82
C ILE A 119 1.64 0.51 -2.83
N THR A 120 1.03 -0.50 -3.46
CA THR A 120 -0.20 -0.35 -4.23
C THR A 120 -1.29 -1.24 -3.66
N VAL A 121 -2.42 -0.65 -3.28
CA VAL A 121 -3.56 -1.35 -2.68
C VAL A 121 -4.76 -1.32 -3.63
N ASN A 122 -5.43 -2.45 -3.80
CA ASN A 122 -6.67 -2.51 -4.58
C ASN A 122 -7.89 -2.37 -3.67
N ARG A 123 -8.57 -1.23 -3.75
CA ARG A 123 -9.83 -1.01 -3.02
C ARG A 123 -10.97 -1.89 -3.52
N GLY A 124 -10.92 -2.34 -4.77
CA GLY A 124 -11.91 -3.28 -5.32
C GLY A 124 -11.89 -4.63 -4.59
N SER A 125 -10.73 -5.04 -4.05
CA SER A 125 -10.56 -6.29 -3.33
C SER A 125 -10.79 -6.17 -1.82
N ASN A 126 -10.39 -5.06 -1.21
CA ASN A 126 -10.51 -4.84 0.24
C ASN A 126 -11.01 -3.43 0.52
N SER A 127 -11.91 -3.27 1.48
CA SER A 127 -12.37 -1.94 1.93
C SER A 127 -11.34 -1.21 2.79
N THR A 128 -10.42 -1.94 3.42
CA THR A 128 -9.32 -1.40 4.21
C THR A 128 -7.96 -1.87 3.69
N TRP A 129 -6.95 -1.06 3.94
CA TRP A 129 -5.57 -1.51 3.93
C TRP A 129 -5.07 -1.63 5.36
N ASP A 130 -4.63 -2.82 5.72
CA ASP A 130 -4.14 -3.14 7.05
C ASP A 130 -2.61 -3.23 7.03
N PHE A 131 -1.98 -2.53 7.97
CA PHE A 131 -0.53 -2.52 8.16
C PHE A 131 -0.16 -2.99 9.57
N TYR A 132 0.84 -3.86 9.62
CA TYR A 132 1.38 -4.45 10.85
C TYR A 132 2.87 -4.05 10.97
N PRO A 133 3.25 -3.17 11.91
CA PRO A 133 4.65 -2.85 12.13
C PRO A 133 5.41 -4.04 12.71
N ASN A 134 6.72 -4.02 12.53
CA ASN A 134 7.62 -4.99 13.14
C ASN A 134 7.97 -4.54 14.56
N ILE A 135 7.56 -5.34 15.56
CA ILE A 135 7.75 -5.05 16.99
C ILE A 135 8.59 -6.14 17.64
N ILE A 136 9.58 -5.73 18.44
CA ILE A 136 10.40 -6.65 19.25
C ILE A 136 10.01 -6.53 20.73
N THR A 137 9.40 -7.59 21.25
CA THR A 137 8.93 -7.70 22.65
C THR A 137 9.70 -8.74 23.48
N ASN A 138 10.28 -9.76 22.82
CA ASN A 138 11.01 -10.87 23.46
C ASN A 138 12.53 -10.74 23.32
N ALA A 139 13.04 -9.51 23.35
CA ALA A 139 14.47 -9.32 23.28
C ALA A 139 15.14 -9.80 24.58
N ASP A 140 16.35 -10.34 24.46
CA ASP A 140 17.16 -10.66 25.63
C ASP A 140 17.45 -9.38 26.47
N SER A 141 17.94 -9.57 27.69
CA SER A 141 18.25 -8.45 28.60
C SER A 141 19.34 -7.49 28.10
N SER A 142 20.02 -7.82 26.99
CA SER A 142 21.09 -7.01 26.39
C SER A 142 20.61 -6.11 25.24
N ASN A 143 19.37 -6.29 24.79
CA ASN A 143 18.64 -5.36 23.91
C ASN A 143 17.85 -4.35 24.76
N LEU A 144 17.60 -3.16 24.22
CA LEU A 144 16.58 -2.29 24.79
C LEU A 144 15.21 -2.98 24.75
N SER A 145 14.31 -2.59 25.65
CA SER A 145 12.91 -3.00 25.69
C SER A 145 11.98 -1.80 25.51
N LEU A 146 10.71 -2.08 25.24
CA LEU A 146 9.67 -1.04 25.09
C LEU A 146 9.46 -0.16 26.34
N ASP A 147 9.93 -0.61 27.51
CA ASP A 147 9.81 0.12 28.79
C ASP A 147 11.04 0.97 29.12
N ASP A 148 12.15 0.73 28.41
CA ASP A 148 13.40 1.45 28.65
C ASP A 148 13.32 2.87 28.09
N ILE A 149 12.65 3.06 26.96
CA ILE A 149 12.50 4.35 26.28
C ILE A 149 11.22 5.06 26.74
N SER A 150 11.37 6.33 27.12
CA SER A 150 10.27 7.22 27.48
C SER A 150 10.11 8.38 26.49
N LEU A 151 8.89 8.59 25.97
CA LEU A 151 8.52 9.65 25.03
C LEU A 151 7.41 10.52 25.65
N GLY A 152 7.70 11.80 25.92
CA GLY A 152 6.72 12.71 26.52
C GLY A 152 6.12 12.20 27.84
N GLY A 153 6.93 11.52 28.67
CA GLY A 153 6.49 10.92 29.93
C GLY A 153 5.79 9.55 29.82
N LYS A 154 5.48 9.08 28.61
CA LYS A 154 4.91 7.73 28.36
C LYS A 154 6.01 6.73 28.00
N LYS A 155 5.84 5.45 28.33
CA LYS A 155 6.73 4.39 27.83
C LYS A 155 6.46 4.14 26.36
N LEU A 156 7.49 3.81 25.59
CA LEU A 156 7.35 3.52 24.17
C LEU A 156 6.31 2.42 23.91
N GLY A 157 6.26 1.39 24.75
CA GLY A 157 5.26 0.31 24.66
C GLY A 157 3.81 0.75 24.85
N ASP A 158 3.59 1.89 25.50
CA ASP A 158 2.26 2.43 25.80
C ASP A 158 1.82 3.50 24.78
N CYS A 159 2.70 3.84 23.82
CA CYS A 159 2.37 4.66 22.67
C CYS A 159 1.66 3.84 21.57
N TYR A 160 1.11 4.54 20.58
CA TYR A 160 0.45 3.98 19.41
C TYR A 160 1.28 4.25 18.15
N VAL A 161 1.00 3.51 17.08
CA VAL A 161 1.54 3.80 15.75
C VAL A 161 0.44 4.35 14.86
N ALA A 162 0.82 5.25 13.96
CA ALA A 162 -0.11 5.90 13.05
C ALA A 162 0.53 6.13 11.69
N VAL A 163 -0.33 6.38 10.70
CA VAL A 163 0.06 6.74 9.35
C VAL A 163 -0.66 8.02 8.95
N ARG A 164 0.06 8.90 8.25
CA ARG A 164 -0.45 10.06 7.53
C ARG A 164 -0.25 9.81 6.04
N ILE A 165 -1.31 9.94 5.25
CA ILE A 165 -1.27 9.80 3.79
C ILE A 165 -1.58 11.17 3.18
N ASP A 166 -0.66 11.68 2.37
CA ASP A 166 -0.67 13.02 1.79
C ASP A 166 -0.87 12.99 0.28
N TYR A 167 -1.77 13.85 -0.24
CA TYR A 167 -1.96 14.06 -1.67
C TYR A 167 -2.52 15.46 -1.96
N ASN A 168 -1.76 16.32 -2.65
CA ASN A 168 -2.23 17.65 -3.11
C ASN A 168 -2.99 18.47 -2.04
N GLY A 169 -2.47 18.50 -0.81
CA GLY A 169 -3.08 19.22 0.32
C GLY A 169 -4.20 18.45 1.05
N TYR A 170 -4.66 17.33 0.52
CA TYR A 170 -5.54 16.39 1.21
C TYR A 170 -4.74 15.43 2.08
N THR A 171 -5.26 15.12 3.26
CA THR A 171 -4.62 14.22 4.22
C THR A 171 -5.57 13.17 4.76
N VAL A 172 -5.09 11.95 4.97
CA VAL A 172 -5.77 10.92 5.75
C VAL A 172 -4.86 10.50 6.89
N TYR A 173 -5.38 10.50 8.12
CA TYR A 173 -4.70 9.97 9.29
C TYR A 173 -5.41 8.72 9.76
N ALA A 174 -4.66 7.66 10.09
CA ALA A 174 -5.17 6.48 10.76
C ALA A 174 -4.21 6.04 11.86
N CYS A 175 -4.76 5.59 12.99
CA CYS A 175 -4.02 5.15 14.16
C CYS A 175 -4.35 3.68 14.45
N SER A 176 -3.41 2.95 15.04
CA SER A 176 -3.70 1.65 15.62
C SER A 176 -4.64 1.78 16.81
N ALA A 177 -5.58 0.85 16.96
CA ALA A 177 -6.48 0.79 18.13
C ALA A 177 -5.80 0.20 19.39
N SER A 178 -4.65 -0.44 19.21
CA SER A 178 -3.84 -1.04 20.28
C SER A 178 -2.49 -0.32 20.37
N THR A 179 -1.89 -0.32 21.56
CA THR A 179 -0.56 0.22 21.81
C THR A 179 0.54 -0.66 21.20
N ILE A 180 1.76 -0.15 21.10
CA ILE A 180 2.93 -0.83 20.53
C ILE A 180 3.18 -2.19 21.19
N ARG A 181 3.06 -2.29 22.52
CA ARG A 181 3.25 -3.54 23.27
C ARG A 181 2.22 -4.62 22.91
N ASN A 182 1.04 -4.20 22.45
CA ASN A 182 -0.10 -5.07 22.15
C ASN A 182 -0.24 -5.34 20.65
N TYR A 183 0.89 -5.41 19.92
CA TYR A 183 0.95 -5.75 18.49
C TYR A 183 -0.05 -4.96 17.64
N PRO A 184 0.18 -3.67 17.47
CA PRO A 184 -0.78 -2.78 16.83
C PRO A 184 -1.03 -3.16 15.37
N LYS A 185 -2.24 -2.85 14.89
CA LYS A 185 -2.60 -2.86 13.48
C LYS A 185 -3.14 -1.50 13.10
N ILE A 186 -2.59 -0.88 12.06
CA ILE A 186 -3.17 0.33 11.45
C ILE A 186 -4.12 -0.12 10.35
N SER A 187 -5.37 0.29 10.40
CA SER A 187 -6.35 0.03 9.34
C SER A 187 -6.76 1.36 8.69
N VAL A 188 -6.43 1.52 7.41
CA VAL A 188 -6.83 2.68 6.61
C VAL A 188 -8.07 2.31 5.80
N ASN A 189 -9.17 3.02 6.02
CA ASN A 189 -10.36 2.88 5.19
C ASN A 189 -10.13 3.52 3.81
N LEU A 190 -10.14 2.69 2.77
CA LEU A 190 -9.83 3.09 1.39
C LEU A 190 -10.97 3.88 0.73
N SER A 191 -12.16 3.93 1.32
CA SER A 191 -13.25 4.80 0.85
C SER A 191 -12.96 6.30 1.07
N SER A 192 -11.96 6.64 1.89
CA SER A 192 -11.55 8.02 2.10
C SER A 192 -10.87 8.64 0.86
N PHE A 193 -10.43 7.82 -0.09
CA PHE A 193 -9.79 8.30 -1.32
C PHE A 193 -10.84 8.48 -2.43
N SER A 194 -11.02 9.70 -2.91
CA SER A 194 -11.97 10.01 -4.00
C SER A 194 -11.49 9.49 -5.35
N SER A 195 -12.39 9.44 -6.33
CA SER A 195 -12.14 8.90 -7.68
C SER A 195 -10.96 9.54 -8.40
N ASN A 196 -10.70 10.84 -8.19
CA ASN A 196 -9.56 11.58 -8.74
C ASN A 196 -8.20 11.24 -8.10
N MET A 197 -8.19 10.51 -6.99
CA MET A 197 -6.98 10.04 -6.31
C MET A 197 -6.62 8.60 -6.71
N ILE A 198 -7.54 7.88 -7.36
CA ILE A 198 -7.32 6.50 -7.77
C ILE A 198 -6.25 6.46 -8.88
N GLY A 199 -5.28 5.57 -8.71
CA GLY A 199 -4.11 5.43 -9.58
C GLY A 199 -3.05 6.51 -9.38
N GLN A 200 -3.27 7.49 -8.49
CA GLN A 200 -2.31 8.55 -8.21
C GLN A 200 -1.32 8.11 -7.12
N LYS A 201 -0.06 8.53 -7.27
CA LYS A 201 0.97 8.30 -6.27
C LYS A 201 0.83 9.33 -5.14
N MET A 202 0.56 8.83 -3.94
CA MET A 202 0.48 9.59 -2.69
C MET A 202 1.71 9.29 -1.83
N THR A 203 1.89 9.99 -0.72
CA THR A 203 2.97 9.71 0.25
C THR A 203 2.39 9.23 1.56
N ALA A 204 2.76 8.03 2.01
CA ALA A 204 2.42 7.51 3.33
C ALA A 204 3.60 7.68 4.29
N ARG A 205 3.34 8.28 5.45
CA ARG A 205 4.33 8.56 6.51
C ARG A 205 3.90 7.94 7.83
N PHE A 206 4.75 7.09 8.38
CA PHE A 206 4.49 6.36 9.62
C PHE A 206 5.15 7.05 10.81
N PHE A 207 4.42 7.13 11.92
CA PHE A 207 4.86 7.82 13.12
C PHE A 207 4.31 7.18 14.40
N ILE A 208 4.83 7.62 15.53
CA ILE A 208 4.41 7.21 16.88
C ILE A 208 3.62 8.36 17.50
N CYS A 209 2.49 8.05 18.13
CA CYS A 209 1.67 9.02 18.85
C CYS A 209 1.35 8.56 20.28
N GLY A 210 1.13 9.52 21.17
CA GLY A 210 0.87 9.22 22.59
C GLY A 210 -0.52 8.64 22.85
N ASP A 211 -1.51 8.97 22.04
CA ASP A 211 -2.92 8.64 22.28
C ASP A 211 -3.59 8.11 21.01
N TYR A 212 -4.59 7.26 21.21
CA TYR A 212 -5.41 6.75 20.12
C TYR A 212 -6.25 7.87 19.49
N PHE A 213 -6.45 7.78 18.18
CA PHE A 213 -7.45 8.57 17.47
C PHE A 213 -8.10 7.77 16.34
N ALA A 214 -9.41 7.95 16.15
CA ALA A 214 -10.10 7.40 14.99
C ALA A 214 -9.62 8.07 13.69
N GLN A 215 -9.74 7.35 12.57
CA GLN A 215 -9.38 7.86 11.25
C GLN A 215 -10.07 9.20 10.96
N LYS A 216 -9.32 10.13 10.36
CA LYS A 216 -9.78 11.50 10.08
C LYS A 216 -9.03 12.10 8.91
N THR A 217 -9.63 13.11 8.28
CA THR A 217 -9.06 13.83 7.14
C THR A 217 -8.48 15.20 7.50
N SER A 218 -8.70 15.62 8.75
CA SER A 218 -8.13 16.81 9.35
C SER A 218 -7.76 16.48 10.79
N TRP A 219 -6.60 16.92 11.23
CA TRP A 219 -6.11 16.67 12.58
C TRP A 219 -5.35 17.87 13.12
N ILE A 220 -5.65 18.24 14.36
CA ILE A 220 -4.86 19.19 15.15
C ILE A 220 -3.85 18.39 15.96
N ILE A 221 -2.62 18.86 15.95
CA ILE A 221 -1.45 18.23 16.58
C ILE A 221 -1.72 17.92 18.06
N GLN A 222 -1.23 16.77 18.50
CA GLN A 222 -1.24 16.32 19.90
C GLN A 222 0.18 16.44 20.49
N ASP A 223 0.26 16.47 21.82
CA ASP A 223 1.50 16.75 22.57
C ASP A 223 2.62 15.71 22.39
N ILE A 224 2.32 14.50 21.90
CA ILE A 224 3.31 13.42 21.74
C ILE A 224 3.24 12.87 20.31
N GLN A 225 4.20 13.27 19.48
CA GLN A 225 4.37 12.81 18.10
C GLN A 225 5.84 12.68 17.75
N TYR A 226 6.27 11.49 17.38
CA TYR A 226 7.68 11.20 17.08
C TYR A 226 7.81 10.42 15.78
N CYS A 227 8.92 10.61 15.08
CA CYS A 227 9.28 9.73 13.97
C CYS A 227 9.31 8.28 14.46
N MET A 228 8.79 7.35 13.66
CA MET A 228 9.12 5.94 13.84
C MET A 228 10.53 5.68 13.31
N TYR A 229 11.22 4.65 13.80
CA TYR A 229 12.57 4.33 13.32
C TYR A 229 12.55 3.92 11.84
N SER A 230 13.53 4.42 11.09
CA SER A 230 13.75 4.06 9.70
C SER A 230 15.20 3.76 9.36
N ASP A 231 15.37 2.88 8.39
CA ASP A 231 16.63 2.57 7.73
C ASP A 231 16.36 2.12 6.27
N SER A 232 17.39 1.63 5.58
CA SER A 232 17.28 1.13 4.20
C SER A 232 16.30 -0.04 4.01
N THR A 233 15.99 -0.76 5.09
CA THR A 233 15.13 -1.96 5.10
C THR A 233 13.77 -1.72 5.77
N ASN A 234 13.60 -0.59 6.45
CA ASN A 234 12.42 -0.24 7.22
C ASN A 234 12.03 1.23 6.92
N LYS A 235 11.58 1.52 5.71
CA LYS A 235 11.19 2.88 5.30
C LYS A 235 9.93 3.34 6.02
N THR A 236 9.95 4.54 6.58
CA THR A 236 8.80 5.20 7.24
C THR A 236 8.11 6.23 6.37
N SER A 237 8.67 6.55 5.20
CA SER A 237 8.06 7.36 4.16
C SER A 237 8.15 6.62 2.84
N ILE A 238 7.01 6.34 2.22
CA ILE A 238 6.90 5.57 0.98
C ILE A 238 5.82 6.12 0.07
N GLY A 239 5.89 5.79 -1.21
CA GLY A 239 4.78 5.97 -2.13
C GLY A 239 3.61 5.04 -1.77
N PHE A 240 2.40 5.56 -1.86
CA PHE A 240 1.17 4.83 -1.61
C PHE A 240 0.19 5.09 -2.75
N THR A 241 -0.26 4.04 -3.42
CA THR A 241 -1.21 4.15 -4.54
C THR A 241 -2.44 3.31 -4.24
N VAL A 242 -3.62 3.92 -4.31
CA VAL A 242 -4.89 3.18 -4.30
C VAL A 242 -5.30 2.97 -5.74
N LYS A 243 -5.50 1.72 -6.13
CA LYS A 243 -6.10 1.35 -7.41
C LYS A 243 -7.47 0.74 -7.21
N GLU A 244 -8.21 0.70 -8.29
CA GLU A 244 -9.46 -0.03 -8.40
C GLU A 244 -9.32 -0.93 -9.62
N ASP A 245 -8.86 -2.15 -9.40
CA ASP A 245 -8.77 -3.15 -10.47
C ASP A 245 -10.08 -3.91 -10.58
N SER A 246 -10.35 -4.38 -11.79
CA SER A 246 -11.49 -5.23 -12.05
C SER A 246 -11.41 -6.55 -11.27
N MET A 247 -12.50 -6.90 -10.59
CA MET A 247 -12.64 -8.19 -9.88
C MET A 247 -12.94 -9.36 -10.84
N PHE A 248 -13.26 -9.03 -12.09
CA PHE A 248 -13.44 -9.97 -13.18
C PHE A 248 -12.91 -9.35 -14.47
N THR A 249 -12.80 -10.14 -15.53
CA THR A 249 -12.53 -9.63 -16.88
C THR A 249 -13.59 -10.12 -17.85
N ILE A 250 -13.74 -9.43 -18.97
CA ILE A 250 -14.60 -9.82 -20.10
C ILE A 250 -13.70 -9.97 -21.32
N ARG A 251 -13.80 -11.10 -22.00
CA ARG A 251 -13.27 -11.31 -23.34
C ARG A 251 -14.42 -11.51 -24.31
N ILE A 252 -14.34 -10.91 -25.49
CA ILE A 252 -15.29 -11.18 -26.58
C ILE A 252 -14.74 -12.38 -27.36
N ASP A 253 -15.44 -13.51 -27.32
CA ASP A 253 -14.99 -14.74 -27.99
C ASP A 253 -15.52 -14.82 -29.42
N SER A 254 -16.77 -14.40 -29.63
CA SER A 254 -17.45 -14.50 -30.91
C SER A 254 -18.48 -13.40 -31.10
N ILE A 255 -18.80 -13.10 -32.34
CA ILE A 255 -19.70 -12.02 -32.75
C ILE A 255 -20.70 -12.51 -33.78
N GLY A 256 -21.93 -11.99 -33.70
CA GLY A 256 -23.05 -12.41 -34.54
C GLY A 256 -24.04 -11.29 -34.82
N LYS A 257 -24.80 -11.46 -35.90
CA LYS A 257 -25.93 -10.57 -36.28
C LYS A 257 -27.24 -10.94 -35.59
N THR A 258 -27.34 -12.14 -35.03
CA THR A 258 -28.50 -12.64 -34.30
C THR A 258 -28.06 -13.35 -33.02
N LEU A 259 -29.02 -13.54 -32.11
CA LEU A 259 -28.83 -14.16 -30.80
C LEU A 259 -28.43 -15.66 -30.84
N ASN A 260 -28.43 -16.30 -32.01
CA ASN A 260 -28.19 -17.75 -32.12
C ASN A 260 -27.15 -18.10 -33.20
N SER A 261 -26.46 -17.12 -33.77
CA SER A 261 -25.50 -17.34 -34.86
C SER A 261 -24.27 -16.46 -34.68
N TYR A 262 -23.18 -17.09 -34.24
CA TYR A 262 -21.92 -16.44 -33.91
C TYR A 262 -20.77 -17.02 -34.71
N SER A 263 -19.75 -16.23 -34.96
CA SER A 263 -18.47 -16.70 -35.45
C SER A 263 -17.35 -16.04 -34.68
N SER A 264 -16.17 -16.67 -34.64
CA SER A 264 -15.01 -16.12 -33.94
C SER A 264 -14.75 -14.68 -34.37
N VAL A 265 -14.43 -13.81 -33.40
CA VAL A 265 -14.06 -12.40 -33.68
C VAL A 265 -12.92 -12.31 -34.69
N SER A 266 -12.00 -13.28 -34.68
CA SER A 266 -10.85 -13.37 -35.60
C SER A 266 -11.26 -13.45 -37.07
N ASN A 267 -12.43 -14.00 -37.40
CA ASN A 267 -12.94 -14.05 -38.77
C ASN A 267 -13.18 -12.66 -39.36
N TYR A 268 -13.38 -11.66 -38.49
CA TYR A 268 -13.71 -10.30 -38.85
C TYR A 268 -12.56 -9.33 -38.58
N ALA A 269 -11.32 -9.81 -38.48
CA ALA A 269 -10.14 -9.00 -38.15
C ALA A 269 -9.65 -8.08 -39.27
N SER A 270 -10.29 -8.08 -40.45
CA SER A 270 -9.94 -7.21 -41.58
C SER A 270 -11.18 -6.55 -42.20
N SER A 271 -11.01 -5.38 -42.81
CA SER A 271 -12.08 -4.64 -43.49
C SER A 271 -12.71 -5.41 -44.65
N ASN A 272 -11.96 -6.33 -45.28
CA ASN A 272 -12.45 -7.13 -46.41
C ASN A 272 -13.40 -8.25 -45.98
N ASN A 273 -13.28 -8.69 -44.72
CA ASN A 273 -14.12 -9.73 -44.13
C ASN A 273 -14.97 -9.15 -43.01
N ALA A 274 -15.55 -7.95 -43.20
CA ALA A 274 -16.36 -7.30 -42.18
C ALA A 274 -17.71 -8.02 -41.98
N LEU A 275 -18.19 -8.04 -40.73
CA LEU A 275 -19.52 -8.55 -40.40
C LEU A 275 -20.58 -7.60 -40.99
N GLN A 276 -21.45 -8.13 -41.86
CA GLN A 276 -22.54 -7.37 -42.47
C GLN A 276 -23.69 -7.19 -41.47
N LEU A 277 -24.09 -5.93 -41.25
CA LEU A 277 -25.16 -5.55 -40.32
C LEU A 277 -26.28 -4.84 -41.06
N ASN A 278 -27.51 -5.24 -40.76
CA ASN A 278 -28.72 -4.55 -41.19
C ASN A 278 -28.80 -3.13 -40.59
N ILE A 279 -29.58 -2.25 -41.21
CA ILE A 279 -29.74 -0.82 -40.86
C ILE A 279 -30.07 -0.57 -39.36
N ALA A 280 -30.64 -1.55 -38.65
CA ALA A 280 -30.91 -1.48 -37.21
C ALA A 280 -29.65 -1.58 -36.29
N GLY A 281 -28.50 -2.03 -36.81
CA GLY A 281 -27.18 -1.88 -36.17
C GLY A 281 -26.90 -2.68 -34.89
N ASP A 282 -27.71 -3.70 -34.58
CA ASP A 282 -27.45 -4.57 -33.43
C ASP A 282 -26.41 -5.64 -33.73
N VAL A 283 -25.58 -5.90 -32.72
CA VAL A 283 -24.56 -6.94 -32.70
C VAL A 283 -24.71 -7.73 -31.42
N TYR A 284 -24.53 -9.04 -31.51
CA TYR A 284 -24.53 -9.94 -30.37
C TYR A 284 -23.11 -10.43 -30.12
N LEU A 285 -22.58 -10.11 -28.95
CA LEU A 285 -21.22 -10.43 -28.51
C LEU A 285 -21.31 -11.61 -27.54
N LEU A 286 -20.82 -12.78 -27.94
CA LEU A 286 -20.62 -13.89 -27.00
C LEU A 286 -19.32 -13.63 -26.25
N CYS A 287 -19.46 -13.44 -24.94
CA CYS A 287 -18.39 -13.02 -24.07
C CYS A 287 -18.15 -14.04 -22.95
N THR A 288 -16.88 -14.26 -22.63
CA THR A 288 -16.44 -15.02 -21.47
C THR A 288 -16.03 -14.04 -20.38
N MET A 289 -16.70 -14.13 -19.23
CA MET A 289 -16.34 -13.41 -18.02
C MET A 289 -15.49 -14.30 -17.12
N THR A 290 -14.33 -13.81 -16.67
CA THR A 290 -13.42 -14.58 -15.81
C THR A 290 -13.33 -13.92 -14.44
N ASN A 291 -13.64 -14.66 -13.38
CA ASN A 291 -13.55 -14.20 -12.00
C ASN A 291 -12.08 -14.25 -11.52
N LYS A 292 -11.60 -13.15 -10.93
CA LYS A 292 -10.24 -13.06 -10.36
C LYS A 292 -10.21 -13.25 -8.84
N THR A 293 -11.33 -13.63 -8.23
CA THR A 293 -11.50 -13.75 -6.79
C THR A 293 -11.64 -15.20 -6.35
N SER A 294 -11.33 -15.46 -5.07
CA SER A 294 -11.44 -16.77 -4.43
C SER A 294 -12.87 -17.14 -4.01
N GLY A 295 -13.84 -16.25 -4.19
CA GLY A 295 -15.26 -16.47 -3.91
C GLY A 295 -16.11 -16.34 -5.16
N THR A 296 -17.39 -16.74 -5.09
CA THR A 296 -18.34 -16.49 -6.18
C THR A 296 -18.54 -14.98 -6.32
N TYR A 297 -18.35 -14.45 -7.53
CA TYR A 297 -18.50 -13.03 -7.80
C TYR A 297 -19.82 -12.75 -8.50
N GLN A 298 -20.63 -11.84 -7.93
CA GLN A 298 -21.85 -11.36 -8.56
C GLN A 298 -21.55 -10.10 -9.36
N VAL A 299 -21.89 -10.10 -10.64
CA VAL A 299 -21.76 -8.94 -11.53
C VAL A 299 -23.14 -8.32 -11.79
N PRO A 300 -23.56 -7.30 -11.01
CA PRO A 300 -24.68 -6.43 -11.36
C PRO A 300 -24.57 -5.85 -12.77
N LEU A 301 -25.51 -6.21 -13.64
CA LEU A 301 -25.45 -5.82 -15.05
C LEU A 301 -25.74 -4.34 -15.27
N THR A 302 -26.42 -3.70 -14.33
CA THR A 302 -26.67 -2.25 -14.30
C THR A 302 -25.40 -1.40 -14.23
N ASN A 303 -24.29 -1.99 -13.76
CA ASN A 303 -23.02 -1.30 -13.56
C ASN A 303 -22.08 -1.43 -14.77
N LEU A 304 -22.45 -2.23 -15.78
CA LEU A 304 -21.63 -2.45 -16.96
C LEU A 304 -21.93 -1.39 -18.03
N LEU A 305 -20.88 -0.72 -18.51
CA LEU A 305 -20.91 0.14 -19.68
C LEU A 305 -20.05 -0.47 -20.78
N GLY A 306 -20.47 -0.29 -22.03
CA GLY A 306 -19.57 -0.46 -23.16
C GLY A 306 -19.13 0.90 -23.71
N ASN A 307 -17.96 0.90 -24.31
CA ASN A 307 -17.36 2.03 -24.99
C ASN A 307 -17.00 1.57 -26.40
N SER A 308 -17.62 2.18 -27.41
CA SER A 308 -17.44 1.85 -28.83
C SER A 308 -17.61 3.08 -29.72
N SER A 309 -17.14 3.02 -30.96
CA SER A 309 -17.37 4.08 -31.94
C SER A 309 -18.69 3.88 -32.71
N ASN A 310 -19.39 4.96 -33.03
CA ASN A 310 -20.54 4.90 -33.95
C ASN A 310 -20.10 4.91 -35.42
N TRP A 311 -21.05 4.80 -36.37
CA TRP A 311 -20.82 4.80 -37.83
C TRP A 311 -20.00 5.98 -38.37
N TRP A 312 -19.93 7.08 -37.61
CA TRP A 312 -19.22 8.30 -37.97
C TRP A 312 -17.87 8.44 -37.26
N GLY A 313 -17.39 7.38 -36.60
CA GLY A 313 -16.09 7.34 -35.92
C GLY A 313 -16.06 8.06 -34.56
N ALA A 314 -17.16 8.66 -34.13
CA ALA A 314 -17.24 9.29 -32.82
C ALA A 314 -17.35 8.23 -31.72
N ALA A 315 -16.58 8.40 -30.64
CA ALA A 315 -16.58 7.48 -29.50
C ALA A 315 -17.80 7.76 -28.59
N PHE A 316 -18.51 6.70 -28.20
CA PHE A 316 -19.66 6.78 -27.28
C PHE A 316 -19.54 5.75 -26.16
N GLN A 317 -19.85 6.21 -24.96
CA GLN A 317 -20.13 5.35 -23.82
C GLN A 317 -21.63 5.07 -23.78
N LYS A 318 -22.00 3.79 -23.77
CA LYS A 318 -23.40 3.36 -23.73
C LYS A 318 -23.57 2.17 -22.80
N SER A 319 -24.72 2.07 -22.15
CA SER A 319 -25.12 0.82 -21.54
C SER A 319 -25.40 -0.22 -22.63
N PRO A 320 -25.03 -1.49 -22.43
CA PRO A 320 -25.49 -2.56 -23.30
C PRO A 320 -27.02 -2.57 -23.41
N VAL A 321 -27.54 -2.98 -24.57
CA VAL A 321 -28.98 -2.96 -24.84
C VAL A 321 -29.70 -4.03 -24.05
N ALA A 322 -29.12 -5.22 -23.99
CA ALA A 322 -29.64 -6.36 -23.27
C ALA A 322 -28.54 -7.39 -23.04
N PHE A 323 -28.81 -8.28 -22.08
CA PHE A 323 -27.95 -9.37 -21.67
C PHE A 323 -28.73 -10.68 -21.78
N TYR A 324 -28.09 -11.73 -22.29
CA TYR A 324 -28.72 -13.04 -22.45
C TYR A 324 -27.82 -14.16 -21.99
N ASN A 325 -28.40 -15.24 -21.49
CA ASN A 325 -27.66 -16.48 -21.30
C ASN A 325 -27.36 -17.14 -22.66
N THR A 326 -26.55 -18.20 -22.66
CA THR A 326 -26.19 -18.93 -23.89
C THR A 326 -27.37 -19.66 -24.54
N SER A 327 -28.50 -19.76 -23.87
CA SER A 327 -29.76 -20.31 -24.39
C SER A 327 -30.68 -19.22 -24.98
N GLY A 328 -30.27 -17.95 -24.98
CA GLY A 328 -31.03 -16.82 -25.52
C GLY A 328 -32.09 -16.22 -24.59
N SER A 329 -32.15 -16.62 -23.31
CA SER A 329 -33.04 -16.00 -22.33
C SER A 329 -32.44 -14.72 -21.75
N ILE A 330 -33.26 -13.68 -21.56
CA ILE A 330 -32.83 -12.39 -21.00
C ILE A 330 -32.36 -12.56 -19.55
N ILE A 331 -31.25 -11.89 -19.22
CA ILE A 331 -30.72 -11.71 -17.87
C ILE A 331 -30.88 -10.24 -17.49
N SER A 332 -31.63 -9.94 -16.43
CA SER A 332 -31.97 -8.56 -16.07
C SER A 332 -31.25 -8.02 -14.82
N SER A 333 -30.70 -8.89 -13.97
CA SER A 333 -30.14 -8.51 -12.67
C SER A 333 -28.61 -8.63 -12.63
N SER A 334 -28.10 -9.85 -12.51
CA SER A 334 -26.69 -10.13 -12.31
C SER A 334 -26.25 -11.45 -12.92
N ILE A 335 -24.93 -11.58 -13.10
CA ILE A 335 -24.28 -12.85 -13.48
C ILE A 335 -23.47 -13.34 -12.31
N SER A 336 -23.64 -14.61 -11.98
CA SER A 336 -22.83 -15.32 -10.98
C SER A 336 -21.65 -15.98 -11.67
N ILE A 337 -20.42 -15.60 -11.30
CA ILE A 337 -19.20 -16.24 -11.80
C ILE A 337 -18.58 -17.06 -10.66
N PRO A 338 -18.35 -18.37 -10.83
CA PRO A 338 -17.78 -19.20 -9.78
C PRO A 338 -16.36 -18.77 -9.39
N PRO A 339 -15.86 -19.15 -8.20
CA PRO A 339 -14.50 -18.84 -7.74
C PRO A 339 -13.44 -19.24 -8.76
N ASN A 340 -12.54 -18.32 -9.12
CA ASN A 340 -11.49 -18.53 -10.14
C ASN A 340 -11.99 -19.16 -11.46
N GLY A 341 -13.30 -19.03 -11.75
CA GLY A 341 -13.94 -19.68 -12.87
C GLY A 341 -14.44 -18.69 -13.91
N THR A 342 -15.20 -19.23 -14.87
CA THR A 342 -15.73 -18.46 -15.99
C THR A 342 -17.23 -18.59 -16.12
N ALA A 343 -17.87 -17.55 -16.65
CA ALA A 343 -19.27 -17.58 -17.07
C ALA A 343 -19.39 -17.01 -18.49
N GLN A 344 -20.25 -17.60 -19.31
CA GLN A 344 -20.54 -17.10 -20.65
C GLN A 344 -21.84 -16.30 -20.67
N ILE A 345 -21.82 -15.22 -21.44
CA ILE A 345 -22.97 -14.33 -21.63
C ILE A 345 -22.96 -13.83 -23.06
N VAL A 346 -24.16 -13.61 -23.61
CA VAL A 346 -24.34 -12.79 -24.81
C VAL A 346 -24.72 -11.36 -24.42
N ILE A 347 -23.98 -10.39 -24.94
CA ILE A 347 -24.25 -8.96 -24.78
C ILE A 347 -24.78 -8.42 -26.12
N ARG A 348 -26.01 -7.89 -26.13
CA ARG A 348 -26.54 -7.15 -27.28
C ARG A 348 -26.07 -5.71 -27.24
N TRP A 349 -25.45 -5.29 -28.32
CA TRP A 349 -24.84 -3.98 -28.50
C TRP A 349 -25.42 -3.30 -29.72
N ASN A 350 -25.77 -2.01 -29.62
CA ASN A 350 -26.29 -1.24 -30.75
C ASN A 350 -25.27 -0.20 -31.20
N TYR A 351 -24.87 -0.27 -32.47
CA TYR A 351 -23.93 0.67 -33.09
C TYR A 351 -24.59 1.98 -33.57
N ASN A 352 -25.92 2.01 -33.66
CA ASN A 352 -26.65 3.22 -34.05
C ASN A 352 -26.83 4.15 -32.82
N ASN A 353 -26.82 5.47 -33.05
CA ASN A 353 -27.01 6.47 -31.99
C ASN A 353 -28.00 7.59 -32.35
N THR A 354 -28.64 7.50 -33.51
CA THR A 354 -29.52 8.57 -34.00
C THR A 354 -30.70 7.97 -34.72
N SER A 355 -31.78 8.74 -34.87
CA SER A 355 -32.86 8.43 -35.81
C SER A 355 -32.42 8.41 -37.29
N ASN A 356 -31.14 8.66 -37.57
CA ASN A 356 -30.58 8.61 -38.91
C ASN A 356 -30.31 7.16 -39.32
N THR A 357 -30.60 6.87 -40.59
CA THR A 357 -30.22 5.62 -41.24
C THR A 357 -28.70 5.48 -41.29
N ASN A 358 -28.20 4.27 -41.03
CA ASN A 358 -26.76 4.00 -41.17
C ASN A 358 -26.35 4.25 -42.64
N PRO A 359 -25.18 4.85 -42.90
CA PRO A 359 -24.71 5.04 -44.26
C PRO A 359 -24.47 3.68 -44.92
N ASP A 360 -24.93 3.47 -46.14
CA ASP A 360 -24.81 2.19 -46.83
C ASP A 360 -23.36 1.89 -47.28
N GLY A 361 -22.95 0.63 -47.20
CA GLY A 361 -21.65 0.14 -47.67
C GLY A 361 -20.43 0.55 -46.84
N VAL A 362 -20.60 1.28 -45.74
CA VAL A 362 -19.50 1.79 -44.92
C VAL A 362 -18.93 0.70 -44.04
N THR A 363 -17.62 0.49 -44.11
CA THR A 363 -16.89 -0.44 -43.22
C THR A 363 -16.17 0.33 -42.12
N MET A 364 -16.25 -0.17 -40.89
CA MET A 364 -15.61 0.43 -39.74
C MET A 364 -14.90 -0.59 -38.86
N ARG A 365 -13.88 -0.11 -38.15
CA ARG A 365 -13.22 -0.87 -37.10
C ARG A 365 -14.06 -0.81 -35.82
N GLY A 366 -14.73 -1.90 -35.49
CA GLY A 366 -15.42 -2.12 -34.24
C GLY A 366 -14.44 -2.48 -33.12
N ASN A 367 -14.48 -1.69 -32.05
CA ASN A 367 -13.84 -2.00 -30.78
C ASN A 367 -14.88 -1.78 -29.69
N VAL A 368 -15.36 -2.85 -29.05
CA VAL A 368 -16.24 -2.75 -27.87
C VAL A 368 -15.40 -3.04 -26.63
N ASN A 369 -15.07 -1.99 -25.89
CA ASN A 369 -14.42 -2.12 -24.59
C ASN A 369 -15.46 -2.01 -23.50
N PHE A 370 -15.36 -2.85 -22.47
CA PHE A 370 -16.26 -2.80 -21.33
C PHE A 370 -15.60 -2.10 -20.16
N LYS A 371 -16.38 -1.24 -19.51
CA LYS A 371 -16.07 -0.66 -18.21
C LYS A 371 -17.13 -1.10 -17.21
N TYR A 372 -16.74 -1.17 -15.95
CA TYR A 372 -17.64 -1.55 -14.88
C TYR A 372 -17.55 -0.58 -13.71
N LEU A 373 -18.70 -0.18 -13.17
CA LEU A 373 -18.79 0.69 -12.00
C LEU A 373 -18.53 -0.11 -10.72
N PHE A 374 -17.33 0.04 -10.15
CA PHE A 374 -17.01 -0.42 -8.80
C PHE A 374 -16.92 0.78 -7.87
N ASN A 375 -17.68 0.76 -6.77
CA ASN A 375 -17.67 1.79 -5.73
C ASN A 375 -17.68 3.26 -6.26
N GLY A 376 -18.44 3.50 -7.33
CA GLY A 376 -18.55 4.84 -7.94
C GLY A 376 -17.47 5.20 -8.97
N VAL A 377 -16.54 4.30 -9.29
CA VAL A 377 -15.49 4.48 -10.30
C VAL A 377 -15.61 3.46 -11.42
N TYR A 378 -15.53 3.91 -12.67
CA TYR A 378 -15.51 3.02 -13.83
C TYR A 378 -14.11 2.48 -14.09
N VAL A 379 -13.95 1.16 -14.02
CA VAL A 379 -12.69 0.47 -14.34
C VAL A 379 -12.84 -0.32 -15.63
N SER A 380 -11.76 -0.46 -16.40
CA SER A 380 -11.76 -1.32 -17.58
C SER A 380 -11.83 -2.79 -17.17
N VAL A 381 -12.73 -3.54 -17.80
CA VAL A 381 -12.87 -5.00 -17.56
C VAL A 381 -12.54 -5.83 -18.81
N SER A 382 -12.30 -5.22 -19.97
CA SER A 382 -11.89 -5.94 -21.18
C SER A 382 -10.47 -6.51 -21.09
N ASN A 383 -10.28 -7.78 -21.43
CA ASN A 383 -8.96 -8.45 -21.38
C ASN A 383 -8.20 -8.42 -22.71
N GLU A 384 -8.88 -8.33 -23.85
CA GLU A 384 -8.24 -8.44 -25.18
C GLU A 384 -8.88 -7.45 -26.16
N GLN A 385 -8.07 -6.55 -26.74
CA GLN A 385 -8.45 -5.67 -27.83
C GLN A 385 -8.25 -6.38 -29.17
N ALA A 386 -9.01 -7.42 -29.46
CA ALA A 386 -9.12 -7.91 -30.82
C ALA A 386 -10.10 -7.01 -31.57
N ALA A 387 -9.57 -6.13 -32.42
CA ALA A 387 -10.41 -5.31 -33.28
C ALA A 387 -11.12 -6.19 -34.31
N PHE A 388 -12.41 -5.96 -34.49
CA PHE A 388 -13.20 -6.56 -35.57
C PHE A 388 -13.72 -5.47 -36.50
N TYR A 389 -14.17 -5.85 -37.68
CA TYR A 389 -14.76 -4.93 -38.65
C TYR A 389 -16.24 -5.24 -38.84
N VAL A 390 -17.05 -4.20 -38.89
CA VAL A 390 -18.47 -4.29 -39.26
C VAL A 390 -18.72 -3.42 -40.49
N LYS A 391 -19.62 -3.86 -41.36
CA LYS A 391 -20.04 -3.15 -42.56
C LYS A 391 -21.56 -3.01 -42.55
N SER A 392 -22.05 -1.82 -42.83
CA SER A 392 -23.47 -1.57 -43.01
C SER A 392 -23.91 -2.08 -44.37
N ASP A 393 -25.06 -2.77 -44.39
CA ASP A 393 -25.68 -3.30 -45.59
C ASP A 393 -27.08 -2.69 -45.74
N SER A 394 -27.38 -2.11 -46.91
CA SER A 394 -28.74 -1.77 -47.30
C SER A 394 -29.52 -3.06 -47.58
N ILE A 395 -30.55 -3.34 -46.78
CA ILE A 395 -31.59 -4.29 -47.21
C ILE A 395 -32.44 -3.59 -48.26
#